data_AF-A0A1F6AW31-F1
#
_entry.id   AF-A0A1F6AW31-F1
#
_cell.length_a   1.000
_cell.length_b   1.000
_cell.length_c   1.000
_cell.angle_alpha   90.00
_cell.angle_beta   90.00
_cell.angle_gamma   90.00
#
_symmetry.space_group_name_H-M   'P 1'
#
loop_
_entity.id
_entity.type
_entity.pdbx_description
1 polymer ?
#
loop_
_entity_poly.entity_id
_entity_poly.type
_entity_poly.pdbx_seq_one_letter_code
_entity_poly.pdbx_strand_id
1 'polypeptide(L)'
;MEVTATITPKFQIHLPVAIRTKAGFIHHGPVVIRADGGRIIIEKKRGKSILDLAGKYKARGKHPKIDLANIRDYIDYGNLP
;
A
#
# COMPACT_ATOMS: atom_id res chain seq x y z
N MET A 1 21.91 1.34 -22.17
CA MET A 1 21.69 -0.11 -22.34
C MET A 1 20.30 -0.25 -22.89
N GLU A 2 20.20 -0.96 -24.00
CA GLU A 2 18.98 -1.08 -24.79
C GLU A 2 18.82 -2.54 -25.18
N VAL A 3 17.60 -3.06 -25.13
CA VAL A 3 17.27 -4.43 -25.51
C VAL A 3 15.93 -4.39 -26.23
N THR A 4 15.86 -5.00 -27.40
CA THR A 4 14.61 -5.18 -28.13
C THR A 4 13.81 -6.32 -27.54
N ALA A 5 12.54 -6.09 -27.23
CA ALA A 5 11.61 -7.10 -26.75
C ALA A 5 10.31 -7.04 -27.55
N THR A 6 9.68 -8.20 -27.76
CA THR A 6 8.40 -8.30 -28.48
C THR A 6 7.23 -8.05 -27.52
N ILE A 7 6.27 -7.24 -27.96
CA ILE A 7 4.99 -7.05 -27.29
C ILE A 7 4.08 -8.21 -27.66
N THR A 8 3.55 -8.94 -26.67
CA THR A 8 2.62 -10.05 -26.91
C THR A 8 1.22 -9.54 -27.31
N PRO A 9 0.33 -10.39 -27.84
CA PRO A 9 -1.04 -9.97 -28.21
C PRO A 9 -1.86 -9.37 -27.05
N LYS A 10 -1.50 -9.68 -25.79
CA LYS A 10 -2.11 -9.10 -24.59
C LYS A 10 -1.41 -7.83 -24.10
N PHE A 11 -0.58 -7.22 -24.95
CA PHE A 11 0.25 -6.05 -24.63
C PHE A 11 1.18 -6.27 -23.43
N GLN A 12 1.66 -7.50 -23.25
CA GLN A 12 2.66 -7.81 -22.22
C GLN A 12 4.06 -7.72 -22.81
N ILE A 13 5.00 -7.20 -22.04
CA ILE A 13 6.41 -7.11 -22.40
C ILE A 13 7.21 -7.85 -21.34
N HIS A 14 8.04 -8.80 -21.77
CA HIS A 14 9.01 -9.42 -20.88
C HIS A 14 10.16 -8.43 -20.63
N LEU A 15 10.37 -8.04 -19.37
CA LEU A 15 11.49 -7.21 -18.94
C LEU A 15 12.74 -8.08 -18.71
N PRO A 16 13.77 -7.99 -19.57
CA PRO A 16 14.97 -8.81 -19.42
C PRO A 16 15.69 -8.53 -18.10
N VAL A 17 16.37 -9.54 -17.57
CA VAL A 17 17.05 -9.52 -16.26
C VAL A 17 17.90 -8.26 -16.08
N ALA A 18 18.73 -7.94 -17.07
CA ALA A 18 19.65 -6.81 -16.99
C ALA A 18 18.94 -5.45 -16.88
N ILE A 19 17.83 -5.27 -17.61
CA ILE A 19 17.05 -4.03 -17.57
C ILE A 19 16.33 -3.90 -16.24
N ARG A 20 15.64 -4.96 -15.78
CA ARG A 20 14.90 -4.90 -14.49
C ARG A 20 15.84 -4.63 -13.31
N THR A 21 17.01 -5.27 -13.28
CA THR A 21 17.98 -5.09 -12.18
C THR A 21 18.51 -3.66 -12.17
N LYS A 22 18.83 -3.11 -13.34
CA LYS A 22 19.32 -1.73 -13.46
C LYS A 22 18.25 -0.68 -13.14
N ALA A 23 16.99 -0.95 -13.51
CA ALA A 23 15.84 -0.14 -13.14
C ALA A 23 15.34 -0.42 -11.70
N GLY A 24 16.02 -1.30 -10.95
CA GLY A 24 15.73 -1.61 -9.56
C GLY A 24 14.54 -2.55 -9.33
N PHE A 25 13.87 -3.09 -10.36
CA PHE A 25 12.76 -4.04 -10.23
C PHE A 25 13.25 -5.45 -9.85
N ILE A 26 13.76 -5.58 -8.62
CA ILE A 26 14.32 -6.82 -8.04
C ILE A 26 13.19 -7.75 -7.56
N HIS A 27 12.11 -7.17 -7.04
CA HIS A 27 10.95 -7.90 -6.54
C HIS A 27 9.70 -7.56 -7.33
N HIS A 28 8.77 -8.51 -7.40
CA HIS A 28 7.44 -8.29 -7.94
C HIS A 28 6.67 -7.29 -7.08
N GLY A 29 5.85 -6.47 -7.72
CA GLY A 29 5.05 -5.48 -7.00
C GLY A 29 4.26 -4.58 -7.93
N PRO A 30 3.38 -3.74 -7.37
CA PRO A 30 2.61 -2.79 -8.14
C PRO A 30 3.51 -1.72 -8.76
N VAL A 31 3.20 -1.36 -10.00
CA VAL A 31 3.89 -0.31 -10.75
C VAL A 31 2.91 0.79 -11.14
N VAL A 32 3.44 1.98 -11.35
CA VAL A 32 2.73 3.12 -11.94
C VAL A 32 3.21 3.23 -13.38
N ILE A 33 2.26 3.24 -14.31
CA ILE A 33 2.53 3.36 -15.75
C ILE A 33 1.96 4.69 -16.22
N ARG A 34 2.79 5.50 -16.86
CA ARG A 34 2.40 6.79 -17.44
C ARG A 34 2.90 6.89 -18.88
N ALA A 35 2.17 7.62 -19.71
CA ALA A 35 2.58 7.92 -21.07
C ALA A 35 3.04 9.39 -21.14
N ASP A 36 4.20 9.64 -21.73
CA ASP A 36 4.73 10.98 -21.92
C ASP A 36 5.52 11.04 -23.24
N GLY A 37 5.17 11.99 -24.12
CA GLY A 37 5.88 12.23 -25.38
C GLY A 37 6.09 10.99 -26.27
N GLY A 38 5.11 10.09 -26.34
CA GLY A 38 5.21 8.84 -27.11
C GLY A 38 6.02 7.73 -26.43
N ARG A 39 6.38 7.91 -25.16
CA ARG A 39 7.10 6.92 -24.34
C ARG A 39 6.22 6.42 -23.21
N ILE A 40 6.42 5.16 -22.82
CA ILE A 40 5.82 4.60 -21.62
C ILE A 40 6.87 4.64 -20.50
N ILE A 41 6.54 5.32 -19.41
CA ILE A 41 7.36 5.42 -18.21
C ILE A 41 6.75 4.50 -17.16
N ILE A 42 7.55 3.54 -16.69
CA ILE A 42 7.15 2.57 -15.67
C ILE A 42 7.97 2.83 -14.41
N GLU A 43 7.29 3.11 -13.31
CA GLU A 43 7.93 3.37 -12.02
C GLU A 43 7.37 2.43 -10.96
N LYS A 44 8.18 2.13 -9.93
CA LYS A 44 7.67 1.42 -8.77
C LYS A 44 6.63 2.26 -8.06
N LYS A 45 5.48 1.67 -7.72
CA LYS A 45 4.54 2.32 -6.82
C LYS A 45 5.19 2.45 -5.45
N ARG A 46 5.35 3.69 -4.96
CA ARG A 46 5.83 3.92 -3.60
C ARG A 46 4.83 3.25 -2.64
N GLY A 47 5.35 2.43 -1.73
CA GLY A 47 4.55 1.81 -0.68
C GLY A 47 3.93 2.89 0.21
N LYS A 48 2.85 2.54 0.91
CA LYS A 48 2.31 3.39 1.98
C LYS A 48 3.42 3.60 3.01
N SER A 49 3.72 4.85 3.31
CA SER A 49 4.74 5.19 4.32
C SER A 49 4.28 4.67 5.69
N ILE A 50 5.22 4.39 6.59
CA ILE A 50 4.93 4.08 8.00
C ILE A 50 4.01 5.16 8.62
N LEU A 51 4.16 6.41 8.17
CA LEU A 51 3.30 7.54 8.53
C LEU A 51 1.83 7.36 8.07
N ASP A 52 1.61 6.80 6.88
CA ASP A 52 0.27 6.51 6.36
C ASP A 52 -0.42 5.40 7.16
N LEU A 53 0.37 4.46 7.71
CA LEU A 53 -0.13 3.45 8.64
C LEU A 53 -0.50 4.07 9.99
N ALA A 54 0.37 4.91 10.55
CA ALA A 54 0.16 5.52 11.87
C ALA A 54 -1.14 6.36 11.95
N GLY A 55 -1.48 7.09 10.88
CA GLY A 55 -2.74 7.85 10.80
C GLY A 55 -3.99 6.97 10.83
N LYS A 56 -3.94 5.77 10.23
CA LYS A 56 -5.07 4.84 10.17
C LYS A 56 -5.47 4.28 11.54
N TYR A 57 -4.51 4.12 12.45
CA TYR A 57 -4.78 3.60 13.80
C TYR A 57 -5.19 4.68 14.81
N LYS A 58 -4.88 5.97 14.56
CA LYS A 58 -5.41 7.08 15.38
C LYS A 58 -6.94 7.17 15.35
N ALA A 59 -7.58 6.82 14.24
CA ALA A 59 -9.04 6.82 14.14
C ALA A 59 -9.71 5.70 14.95
N ARG A 60 -8.98 4.61 15.26
CA ARG A 60 -9.48 3.46 16.04
C ARG A 60 -9.27 3.59 17.54
N GLY A 61 -8.45 4.56 17.98
CA GLY A 61 -8.15 4.82 19.39
C GLY A 61 -9.13 5.77 20.10
N LYS A 62 -10.21 6.20 19.43
CA LYS A 62 -11.36 6.80 20.14
C LYS A 62 -12.13 5.67 20.81
N HIS A 63 -11.59 5.15 21.92
CA HIS A 63 -12.47 4.58 22.93
C HIS A 63 -13.52 5.66 23.24
N PRO A 64 -14.82 5.31 23.31
CA PRO A 64 -15.80 6.26 23.83
C PRO A 64 -15.23 6.79 25.15
N LYS A 65 -15.25 8.12 25.34
CA LYS A 65 -14.91 8.70 26.64
C LYS A 65 -15.84 8.03 27.63
N ILE A 66 -15.33 7.05 28.38
CA ILE A 66 -16.07 6.49 29.49
C ILE A 66 -16.20 7.66 30.44
N ASP A 67 -17.43 8.13 30.61
CA ASP A 67 -17.72 9.17 31.57
C ASP A 67 -17.51 8.57 32.95
N LEU A 68 -16.37 8.86 33.56
CA LEU A 68 -15.99 8.36 34.88
C LEU A 68 -17.04 8.73 35.94
N ALA A 69 -17.83 9.79 35.71
CA ALA A 69 -18.93 10.17 36.58
C ALA A 69 -20.09 9.16 36.57
N ASN A 70 -20.32 8.48 35.44
CA ASN A 70 -21.41 7.52 35.24
C ASN A 70 -20.90 6.09 35.04
N ILE A 71 -19.71 5.77 35.56
CA ILE A 71 -19.07 4.46 35.36
C ILE A 71 -19.91 3.28 35.87
N ARG A 72 -20.80 3.52 36.84
CA ARG A 72 -21.73 2.51 37.39
C ARG A 72 -22.74 2.01 36.35
N ASP A 73 -23.10 2.82 35.36
CA ASP A 73 -24.05 2.44 34.31
C ASP A 73 -23.43 1.50 33.26
N TYR A 74 -22.11 1.40 33.25
CA TYR A 74 -21.34 0.53 32.37
C TYR A 74 -20.88 -0.76 33.05
N ILE A 75 -21.21 -0.96 34.33
CA ILE A 75 -20.90 -2.16 35.10
C ILE A 75 -22.19 -2.97 35.25
N ASP A 76 -22.24 -4.15 34.61
CA ASP A 76 -23.36 -5.07 34.78
C ASP A 76 -23.19 -5.84 36.11
N TYR A 77 -23.97 -5.44 37.11
CA TYR A 77 -23.97 -6.06 38.45
C TYR A 77 -24.72 -7.40 38.48
N GLY A 78 -25.33 -7.83 37.37
CA GLY A 78 -26.14 -9.06 37.30
C GLY A 78 -25.34 -10.37 37.35
N ASN A 79 -24.00 -10.31 37.34
CA ASN A 79 -23.14 -11.49 37.31
C ASN A 79 -22.04 -11.45 38.38
N LEU A 80 -22.36 -10.87 39.54
CA LEU A 80 -21.56 -11.06 40.76
C LEU A 80 -21.98 -12.39 41.41
N PRO A 81 -21.04 -13.32 41.65
CA PRO A 81 -21.32 -14.61 42.30
C PRO A 81 -21.75 -14.47 43.76
#